data_AF-A0A6M8WC44-F1
#
_entry.id   AF-A0A6M8WC44-F1
#
_cell.length_a   1.000
_cell.length_b   1.000
_cell.length_c   1.000
_cell.angle_alpha   90.00
_cell.angle_beta   90.00
_cell.angle_gamma   90.00
#
_symmetry.space_group_name_H-M   'P 1'
#
loop_
_entity.id
_entity.type
_entity.pdbx_description
1 polymer ?
#
loop_
_entity_poly.entity_id
_entity_poly.type
_entity_poly.pdbx_seq_one_letter_code
_entity_poly.pdbx_strand_id
1 'polypeptide(L)'
;MTSTVQDGLFEAVASRAREAGVFASVQVEGERLVCVAKEVESAEYRLECDDAGTLWVSLVTPDRWLSGSIEGDLVHTGDKMDELVTDELVELGCDDTVDAVEHFRSEDLLFTFRSKVPVAGRSSDDAASVAAAYLLAYEACFVQLGDMSGEDED
;
A
#
# COMPACT_ATOMS: atom_id res chain seq x y z
N MET A 1 2.99 16.54 -20.18
CA MET A 1 1.86 15.89 -20.87
C MET A 1 1.65 14.44 -20.40
N THR A 2 2.26 14.04 -19.29
CA THR A 2 2.21 12.68 -18.72
C THR A 2 0.99 12.46 -17.81
N SER A 3 0.37 13.53 -17.29
CA SER A 3 -0.64 13.45 -16.22
C SER A 3 -1.90 12.66 -16.59
N THR A 4 -2.47 12.82 -17.79
CA THR A 4 -3.79 12.24 -18.12
C THR A 4 -3.85 10.69 -18.10
N VAL A 5 -2.75 10.01 -18.41
CA VAL A 5 -2.71 8.53 -18.37
C VAL A 5 -2.62 8.02 -16.93
N GLN A 6 -1.90 8.75 -16.10
CA GLN A 6 -1.70 8.42 -14.70
C GLN A 6 -2.96 8.74 -13.86
N ASP A 7 -3.64 9.85 -14.14
CA ASP A 7 -4.97 10.16 -13.61
C ASP A 7 -5.97 9.02 -13.89
N GLY A 8 -5.97 8.50 -15.12
CA GLY A 8 -6.85 7.39 -15.51
C GLY A 8 -6.55 6.08 -14.77
N LEU A 9 -5.27 5.80 -14.50
CA LEU A 9 -4.85 4.65 -13.70
C LEU A 9 -5.32 4.79 -12.25
N PHE A 10 -5.05 5.93 -11.61
CA PHE A 10 -5.41 6.12 -10.20
C PHE A 10 -6.91 6.15 -9.98
N GLU A 11 -7.70 6.74 -10.87
CA GLU A 11 -9.16 6.67 -10.76
C GLU A 11 -9.70 5.23 -10.91
N ALA A 12 -9.11 4.44 -11.82
CA ALA A 12 -9.49 3.04 -11.99
C ALA A 12 -9.15 2.19 -10.74
N VAL A 13 -8.02 2.46 -10.10
CA VAL A 13 -7.63 1.81 -8.84
C VAL A 13 -8.49 2.31 -7.68
N ALA A 14 -8.76 3.62 -7.61
CA ALA A 14 -9.59 4.23 -6.59
C ALA A 14 -11.02 3.67 -6.59
N SER A 15 -11.60 3.41 -7.77
CA SER A 15 -12.90 2.72 -7.86
C SER A 15 -12.86 1.38 -7.15
N ARG A 16 -11.88 0.53 -7.49
CA ARG A 16 -11.71 -0.81 -6.91
C ARG A 16 -11.47 -0.74 -5.40
N ALA A 17 -10.64 0.19 -4.94
CA ALA A 17 -10.38 0.40 -3.51
C ALA A 17 -11.64 0.84 -2.75
N ARG A 18 -12.47 1.72 -3.35
CA ARG A 18 -13.76 2.12 -2.77
C ARG A 18 -14.75 0.95 -2.72
N GLU A 19 -14.77 0.12 -3.75
CA GLU A 19 -15.62 -1.08 -3.81
C GLU A 19 -15.23 -2.13 -2.76
N ALA A 20 -13.94 -2.24 -2.42
CA ALA A 20 -13.46 -3.13 -1.36
C ALA A 20 -13.94 -2.70 0.05
N GLY A 21 -14.10 -1.38 0.29
CA GLY A 21 -14.67 -0.87 1.54
C GLY A 21 -13.78 -1.07 2.78
N VAL A 22 -12.49 -1.31 2.58
CA VAL A 22 -11.50 -1.56 3.64
C VAL A 22 -10.81 -0.29 4.15
N PHE A 23 -10.91 0.83 3.43
CA PHE A 23 -10.31 2.12 3.82
C PHE A 23 -11.32 3.08 4.44
N ALA A 24 -10.89 3.95 5.36
CA ALA A 24 -11.74 5.04 5.88
C ALA A 24 -12.08 6.07 4.79
N SER A 25 -11.14 6.34 3.88
CA SER A 25 -11.37 7.21 2.74
C SER A 25 -10.45 6.83 1.57
N VAL A 26 -10.86 7.18 0.34
CA VAL A 26 -10.09 6.93 -0.90
C VAL A 26 -10.17 8.14 -1.81
N GLN A 27 -9.03 8.83 -2.00
CA GLN A 27 -8.92 10.10 -2.71
C GLN A 27 -7.77 10.09 -3.71
N VAL A 28 -8.04 10.53 -4.95
CA VAL A 28 -6.98 10.83 -5.92
C VAL A 28 -6.58 12.29 -5.74
N GLU A 29 -5.32 12.52 -5.42
CA GLU A 29 -4.74 13.84 -5.14
C GLU A 29 -3.65 14.16 -6.15
N GLY A 30 -4.03 14.69 -7.31
CA GLY A 30 -3.07 14.97 -8.38
C GLY A 30 -2.42 13.67 -8.89
N GLU A 31 -1.11 13.52 -8.67
CA GLU A 31 -0.33 12.40 -9.19
C GLU A 31 -0.14 11.26 -8.16
N ARG A 32 -1.04 11.17 -7.18
CA ARG A 32 -1.09 10.06 -6.22
C ARG A 32 -2.52 9.65 -5.87
N LEU A 33 -2.70 8.38 -5.53
CA LEU A 33 -3.87 7.88 -4.80
C LEU A 33 -3.53 7.80 -3.32
N VAL A 34 -4.41 8.28 -2.46
CA VAL A 34 -4.29 8.21 -1.00
C VAL A 34 -5.52 7.50 -0.43
N CYS A 35 -5.27 6.49 0.39
CA CYS A 35 -6.30 5.73 1.10
C CYS A 35 -5.99 5.76 2.60
N VAL A 36 -6.88 6.34 3.41
CA VAL A 36 -6.67 6.42 4.87
C VAL A 36 -6.98 5.06 5.49
N ALA A 37 -6.08 4.57 6.35
CA ALA A 37 -6.30 3.32 7.08
C ALA A 37 -7.54 3.45 7.98
N LYS A 38 -8.33 2.38 8.09
CA LYS A 38 -9.67 2.46 8.66
C LYS A 38 -9.68 2.67 10.17
N GLU A 39 -8.81 1.94 10.86
CA GLU A 39 -8.75 1.93 12.33
C GLU A 39 -7.65 2.88 12.87
N VAL A 40 -6.75 3.36 12.01
CA VAL A 40 -5.62 4.22 12.39
C VAL A 40 -5.52 5.44 11.48
N GLU A 41 -6.13 6.55 11.89
CA GLU A 41 -6.16 7.80 11.10
C GLU A 41 -4.77 8.41 10.82
N SER A 42 -3.76 8.05 11.62
CA SER A 42 -2.37 8.50 11.39
C SER A 42 -1.66 7.71 10.27
N ALA A 43 -2.28 6.67 9.73
CA ALA A 43 -1.70 5.82 8.70
C ALA A 43 -2.45 5.95 7.37
N GLU A 44 -1.69 6.01 6.28
CA GLU A 44 -2.22 6.15 4.93
C GLU A 44 -1.52 5.17 3.98
N TYR A 45 -2.30 4.55 3.11
CA TYR A 45 -1.80 3.78 1.98
C TYR A 45 -1.77 4.67 0.74
N ARG A 46 -0.67 4.65 -0.01
CA ARG A 46 -0.49 5.50 -1.18
C ARG A 46 -0.06 4.72 -2.41
N LEU A 47 -0.55 5.13 -3.58
CA LEU A 47 0.07 4.83 -4.87
C LEU A 47 0.61 6.11 -5.49
N GLU A 48 1.89 6.10 -5.87
CA GLU A 48 2.56 7.25 -6.48
C GLU A 48 3.64 6.79 -7.46
N CYS A 49 3.87 7.58 -8.51
CA CYS A 49 4.99 7.36 -9.42
C CYS A 49 6.19 8.20 -8.98
N ASP A 50 7.39 7.63 -9.02
CA ASP A 50 8.61 8.41 -8.88
C ASP A 50 8.97 9.16 -10.19
N ASP A 51 10.00 10.01 -10.14
CA ASP A 51 10.50 10.75 -11.31
C ASP A 51 10.97 9.85 -12.47
N ALA A 52 11.28 8.58 -12.20
CA ALA A 52 11.65 7.59 -13.21
C ALA A 52 10.42 6.89 -13.84
N GLY A 53 9.21 7.18 -13.35
CA GLY A 53 7.96 6.56 -13.79
C GLY A 53 7.72 5.17 -13.19
N THR A 54 8.42 4.82 -12.11
CA THR A 54 8.16 3.58 -11.36
C THR A 54 6.97 3.80 -10.46
N LEU A 55 5.97 2.92 -10.53
CA LEU A 55 4.83 2.95 -9.61
C LEU A 55 5.20 2.27 -8.30
N TRP A 56 4.91 2.96 -7.20
CA TRP A 56 5.13 2.49 -5.83
C TRP A 56 3.80 2.38 -5.09
N VAL A 57 3.67 1.32 -4.30
CA VAL A 57 2.66 1.22 -3.23
C VAL A 57 3.38 1.43 -1.90
N SER A 58 2.73 2.14 -0.98
CA SER A 58 3.31 2.39 0.34
C SER A 58 2.27 2.46 1.45
N LEU A 59 2.67 2.06 2.65
CA LEU A 59 2.07 2.49 3.92
C LEU A 59 2.95 3.60 4.50
N VAL A 60 2.35 4.72 4.89
CA VAL A 60 3.06 5.81 5.56
C VAL A 60 2.37 6.22 6.86
N THR A 61 3.16 6.61 7.85
CA THR A 61 2.66 7.16 9.11
C THR A 61 3.67 8.13 9.74
N PRO A 62 3.25 9.24 10.39
CA PRO A 62 4.13 10.02 11.24
C PRO A 62 4.32 9.36 12.62
N ASP A 63 3.54 8.33 12.96
CA ASP A 63 3.55 7.70 14.27
C ASP A 63 4.71 6.71 14.40
N ARG A 64 5.69 7.09 15.22
CA ARG A 64 6.85 6.26 15.53
C ARG A 64 6.47 4.99 16.28
N TRP A 65 5.45 5.03 17.13
CA TRP A 65 5.06 3.88 17.94
C TRP A 65 4.40 2.83 17.06
N LEU A 66 3.51 3.26 16.16
CA LEU A 66 2.90 2.38 15.17
C LEU A 66 3.95 1.70 14.29
N SER A 67 4.86 2.47 13.70
CA SER A 67 5.97 1.90 12.90
C SER A 67 6.80 0.90 13.71
N GLY A 68 7.13 1.23 14.96
CA GLY A 68 7.87 0.33 15.84
C GLY A 68 7.10 -0.93 16.26
N SER A 69 5.78 -0.87 16.37
CA SER A 69 4.93 -2.03 16.68
C SER A 69 4.94 -3.04 15.53
N ILE A 70 4.79 -2.56 14.29
CA ILE A 70 4.86 -3.37 13.08
C ILE A 70 6.23 -4.07 12.99
N GLU A 71 7.32 -3.33 13.17
CA GLU A 71 8.67 -3.92 13.15
C GLU A 71 8.87 -4.93 14.29
N GLY A 72 8.32 -4.64 15.47
CA GLY A 72 8.38 -5.53 16.63
C GLY A 72 7.69 -6.87 16.36
N ASP A 73 6.54 -6.83 15.70
CA ASP A 73 5.75 -8.01 15.37
C ASP A 73 6.48 -8.92 14.37
N LEU A 74 7.03 -8.35 13.29
CA LEU A 74 7.86 -9.08 12.31
C LEU A 74 9.07 -9.75 12.96
N VAL A 75 9.73 -9.06 13.89
CA VAL A 75 10.88 -9.62 14.62
C VAL A 75 10.44 -10.75 15.54
N HIS A 76 9.24 -10.66 16.13
CA HIS A 76 8.71 -11.66 17.04
C HIS A 76 8.31 -12.94 16.30
N THR A 77 7.58 -12.81 15.20
CA THR A 77 7.13 -13.96 14.40
C THR A 77 8.24 -14.54 13.54
N GLY A 78 9.19 -13.69 13.11
CA GLY A 78 10.26 -14.04 12.17
C GLY A 78 9.82 -14.00 10.70
N ASP A 79 8.63 -13.46 10.42
CA ASP A 79 8.10 -13.31 9.08
C ASP A 79 8.82 -12.19 8.30
N LYS A 80 8.77 -12.29 6.97
CA LYS A 80 9.25 -11.23 6.08
C LYS A 80 8.08 -10.51 5.45
N MET A 81 8.13 -9.18 5.49
CA MET A 81 7.08 -8.33 4.93
C MET A 81 6.83 -8.61 3.44
N ASP A 82 7.87 -8.83 2.63
CA ASP A 82 7.73 -9.17 1.22
C ASP A 82 7.03 -10.51 0.98
N GLU A 83 7.25 -11.50 1.85
CA GLU A 83 6.57 -12.80 1.79
C GLU A 83 5.09 -12.65 2.19
N LEU A 84 4.80 -11.92 3.28
CA LEU A 84 3.43 -11.66 3.74
C LEU A 84 2.59 -10.93 2.67
N VAL A 85 3.11 -9.84 2.08
CA VAL A 85 2.39 -9.13 1.02
C VAL A 85 2.21 -10.01 -0.22
N THR A 86 3.18 -10.88 -0.53
CA THR A 86 3.06 -11.83 -1.64
C THR A 86 1.93 -12.85 -1.39
N ASP A 87 1.79 -13.35 -0.16
CA ASP A 87 0.71 -14.26 0.18
C ASP A 87 -0.67 -13.59 0.01
N GLU A 88 -0.83 -12.35 0.48
CA GLU A 88 -2.07 -11.58 0.29
C GLU A 88 -2.37 -11.30 -1.20
N LEU A 89 -1.34 -11.05 -2.02
CA LEU A 89 -1.50 -10.92 -3.47
C LEU A 89 -2.07 -12.21 -4.10
N VAL A 90 -1.55 -13.37 -3.69
CA VAL A 90 -2.04 -14.68 -4.16
C VAL A 90 -3.48 -14.90 -3.75
N GLU A 91 -3.89 -14.52 -2.54
CA GLU A 91 -5.29 -14.60 -2.09
C GLU A 91 -6.24 -13.72 -2.91
N LEU A 92 -5.75 -12.57 -3.39
CA LEU A 92 -6.47 -11.69 -4.31
C LEU A 92 -6.46 -12.18 -5.77
N GLY A 93 -5.83 -13.32 -6.05
CA GLY A 93 -5.72 -13.89 -7.40
C GLY A 93 -4.67 -13.22 -8.28
N CYS A 94 -3.69 -12.55 -7.68
CA CYS A 94 -2.54 -11.96 -8.36
C CYS A 94 -1.30 -12.84 -8.11
N ASP A 95 -0.81 -13.52 -9.15
CA ASP A 95 0.38 -14.38 -9.06
C ASP A 95 1.73 -13.61 -9.09
N ASP A 96 1.70 -12.29 -8.91
CA ASP A 96 2.90 -11.47 -8.81
C ASP A 96 3.59 -11.67 -7.45
N THR A 97 4.91 -11.47 -7.41
CA THR A 97 5.72 -11.57 -6.19
C THR A 97 6.29 -10.22 -5.81
N VAL A 98 6.34 -9.91 -4.52
CA VAL A 98 7.02 -8.71 -4.01
C VAL A 98 8.50 -9.03 -3.80
N ASP A 99 9.38 -8.34 -4.53
CA ASP A 99 10.83 -8.57 -4.41
C ASP A 99 11.39 -8.12 -3.05
N ALA A 100 10.90 -6.97 -2.56
CA ALA A 100 11.31 -6.38 -1.29
C ALA A 100 10.32 -5.30 -0.85
N VAL A 101 10.12 -5.18 0.46
CA VAL A 101 9.49 -4.02 1.07
C VAL A 101 10.57 -3.17 1.76
N GLU A 102 10.76 -1.95 1.25
CA GLU A 102 11.68 -0.98 1.82
C GLU A 102 11.04 -0.32 3.04
N HIS A 103 11.77 -0.23 4.16
CA HIS A 103 11.37 0.56 5.33
C HIS A 103 12.39 1.68 5.60
N PHE A 104 11.92 2.92 5.62
CA PHE A 104 12.76 4.09 5.92
C PHE A 104 11.92 5.26 6.45
N ARG A 105 12.61 6.30 6.92
CA ARG A 105 11.99 7.59 7.27
C ARG A 105 12.20 8.58 6.13
N SER A 106 11.12 9.08 5.54
CA SER A 106 11.15 10.02 4.42
C SER A 106 11.64 11.41 4.85
N GLU A 107 11.90 12.28 3.87
CA GLU A 107 12.27 13.69 4.10
C GLU A 107 11.16 14.48 4.81
N ASP A 108 9.90 14.10 4.57
CA ASP A 108 8.71 14.62 5.26
C ASP A 108 8.53 14.06 6.68
N LEU A 109 9.53 13.33 7.18
CA LEU A 109 9.58 12.72 8.50
C LEU A 109 8.56 11.60 8.74
N LEU A 110 7.98 11.04 7.68
CA LEU A 110 7.06 9.90 7.71
C LEU A 110 7.83 8.58 7.70
N PHE A 111 7.44 7.64 8.56
CA PHE A 111 7.86 6.25 8.45
C PHE A 111 7.12 5.63 7.26
N THR A 112 7.87 5.01 6.36
CA THR A 112 7.39 4.56 5.04
C THR A 112 7.79 3.12 4.81
N PHE A 113 6.81 2.26 4.58
CA PHE A 113 6.98 0.92 4.04
C PHE A 113 6.53 0.93 2.58
N ARG A 114 7.37 0.53 1.62
CA ARG A 114 6.98 0.57 0.21
C ARG A 114 7.56 -0.54 -0.64
N SER A 115 6.90 -0.85 -1.74
CA SER A 115 7.39 -1.76 -2.77
C SER A 115 6.99 -1.29 -4.16
N LYS A 116 7.74 -1.78 -5.15
CA LYS A 116 7.44 -1.51 -6.56
C LYS A 116 6.21 -2.29 -6.98
N VAL A 117 5.38 -1.65 -7.82
CA VAL A 117 4.26 -2.30 -8.50
C VAL A 117 4.68 -2.54 -9.96
N PRO A 118 4.73 -3.81 -10.44
CA PRO A 118 5.29 -4.14 -11.75
C PRO A 118 4.30 -3.85 -12.90
N VAL A 119 3.95 -2.58 -13.11
CA VAL A 119 3.00 -2.16 -14.17
C VAL A 119 3.63 -1.92 -15.55
N ALA A 120 4.97 -1.94 -15.63
CA ALA A 120 5.68 -1.67 -16.88
C ALA A 120 5.38 -2.73 -17.95
N GLY A 121 4.99 -2.30 -19.14
CA GLY A 121 4.68 -3.20 -20.27
C GLY A 121 3.31 -3.88 -20.20
N ARG A 122 2.53 -3.65 -19.12
CA ARG A 122 1.15 -4.13 -18.99
C ARG A 122 0.19 -3.25 -19.78
N SER A 123 -0.96 -3.83 -20.16
CA SER A 123 -2.07 -3.04 -20.71
C SER A 123 -2.65 -2.11 -19.63
N SER A 124 -3.37 -1.05 -20.01
CA SER A 124 -3.92 -0.11 -19.03
C SER A 124 -4.86 -0.76 -18.01
N ASP A 125 -5.64 -1.76 -18.43
CA ASP A 125 -6.59 -2.46 -17.55
C ASP A 125 -5.88 -3.45 -16.63
N ASP A 126 -4.89 -4.18 -17.16
CA ASP A 126 -4.04 -5.09 -16.39
C ASP A 126 -3.20 -4.32 -15.36
N ALA A 127 -2.61 -3.18 -15.76
CA ALA A 127 -1.88 -2.29 -14.86
C ALA A 127 -2.76 -1.77 -13.70
N ALA A 128 -4.01 -1.37 -13.99
CA ALA A 128 -4.94 -0.94 -12.95
C ALA A 128 -5.35 -2.09 -12.02
N SER A 129 -5.53 -3.29 -12.57
CA SER A 129 -5.91 -4.47 -11.77
C SER A 129 -4.77 -4.90 -10.86
N VAL A 130 -3.52 -4.95 -11.37
CA VAL A 130 -2.32 -5.24 -10.56
C VAL A 130 -2.08 -4.16 -9.51
N ALA A 131 -2.16 -2.88 -9.86
CA ALA A 131 -1.97 -1.80 -8.90
C ALA A 131 -3.02 -1.82 -7.78
N ALA A 132 -4.28 -2.16 -8.10
CA ALA A 132 -5.32 -2.36 -7.10
C ALA A 132 -5.04 -3.58 -6.21
N ALA A 133 -4.58 -4.70 -6.77
CA ALA A 133 -4.21 -5.88 -6.00
C ALA A 133 -3.08 -5.57 -5.00
N TYR A 134 -2.04 -4.86 -5.42
CA TYR A 134 -0.95 -4.44 -4.53
C TYR A 134 -1.44 -3.51 -3.41
N LEU A 135 -2.30 -2.54 -3.73
CA LEU A 135 -2.88 -1.65 -2.72
C LEU A 135 -3.71 -2.40 -1.68
N LEU A 136 -4.53 -3.36 -2.12
CA LEU A 136 -5.38 -4.17 -1.24
C LEU A 136 -4.56 -5.21 -0.45
N ALA A 137 -3.54 -5.81 -1.06
CA ALA A 137 -2.62 -6.71 -0.37
C ALA A 137 -1.84 -5.98 0.73
N TYR A 138 -1.42 -4.74 0.48
CA TYR A 138 -0.82 -3.90 1.52
C TYR A 138 -1.80 -3.67 2.68
N GLU A 139 -3.05 -3.35 2.40
CA GLU A 139 -4.04 -3.16 3.46
C GLU A 139 -4.25 -4.44 4.27
N ALA A 140 -4.54 -5.55 3.59
CA ALA A 140 -4.80 -6.85 4.22
C ALA A 140 -3.60 -7.40 5.02
N CYS A 141 -2.38 -7.13 4.55
CA CYS A 141 -1.15 -7.48 5.26
C CYS A 141 -0.95 -6.58 6.50
N PHE A 142 -0.95 -5.26 6.32
CA PHE A 142 -0.57 -4.35 7.40
C PHE A 142 -1.63 -4.24 8.49
N VAL A 143 -2.92 -4.44 8.19
CA VAL A 143 -3.99 -4.42 9.21
C VAL A 143 -3.81 -5.50 10.27
N GLN A 144 -3.13 -6.59 9.93
CA GLN A 144 -2.82 -7.71 10.82
C GLN A 144 -1.55 -7.50 11.65
N LEU A 145 -0.80 -6.41 11.42
CA LEU A 145 0.51 -6.20 12.03
C LEU A 145 0.51 -5.03 13.02
N GLY A 146 1.10 -5.27 14.18
CA GLY A 146 1.19 -4.28 15.25
C GLY A 146 -0.17 -3.66 15.58
N ASP A 147 -0.18 -2.37 15.88
CA ASP A 147 -1.37 -1.69 16.38
C ASP A 147 -2.33 -1.23 15.25
N MET A 148 -2.18 -1.75 14.03
CA MET A 148 -2.96 -1.31 12.85
C MET A 148 -4.44 -1.70 12.89
N SER A 149 -4.80 -2.78 13.59
CA SER A 149 -6.19 -3.22 13.76
C SER A 149 -6.92 -2.50 14.92
N GLY A 150 -6.26 -1.54 15.58
CA GLY A 150 -6.88 -0.70 16.60
C GLY A 150 -7.29 -1.42 17.89
N GLU A 151 -6.64 -2.56 18.20
CA GLU A 151 -6.93 -3.53 19.28
C GLU A 151 -8.15 -3.20 20.18
N ASP A 152 -9.19 -4.03 20.08
CA ASP A 152 -10.24 -4.17 21.09
C ASP A 152 -9.57 -4.43 22.45
N GLU A 153 -9.60 -3.44 23.35
CA GLU A 153 -9.22 -3.61 24.75
C GLU A 153 -10.12 -4.68 25.41
N ASP A 154 -9.53 -5.78 25.89
CA ASP A 154 -10.16 -6.71 26.85
C ASP A 154 -10.57 -6.00 28.16
#